data_AF-A0A5N4CPK3-F1
#
_entry.id   AF-A0A5N4CPK3-F1
#
_cell.length_a   1.000
_cell.length_b   1.000
_cell.length_c   1.000
_cell.angle_alpha   90.00
_cell.angle_beta   90.00
_cell.angle_gamma   90.00
#
_symmetry.space_group_name_H-M   'P 1'
#
loop_
_entity.id
_entity.type
_entity.pdbx_description
1 polymer ?
#
loop_
_entity_poly.entity_id
_entity_poly.type
_entity_poly.pdbx_seq_one_letter_code
_entity_poly.pdbx_strand_id
1 'polypeptide(L)'
;MYFSPCESGIGKREEIMITSEPSHDSFVVSKADNVKLMHLSLIQQGTVDGIVVVESGHMTLENCILKCEGTGVCVLTGAALTITDSEITGAQVLPAPKLKMTNNHIYSNNGYGVSILQPTEQFFIVAEEALNKGAASGDKKDDNTISKVMQNLNLEMNNNKIEANLKGDIRIVTS
;
A
#
# COMPACT_ATOMS: atom_id res chain seq x y z
N MET A 1 3.71 12.94 8.05
CA MET A 1 2.81 12.92 6.87
C MET A 1 3.01 14.23 6.14
N TYR A 2 3.15 14.17 4.83
CA TYR A 2 3.16 15.37 3.99
C TYR A 2 2.37 15.15 2.71
N PHE A 3 1.91 16.27 2.18
CA PHE A 3 1.26 16.44 0.90
C PHE A 3 2.30 17.05 -0.06
N SER A 4 2.33 16.62 -1.30
CA SER A 4 3.26 17.13 -2.31
C SER A 4 3.02 18.62 -2.61
N PRO A 5 4.07 19.37 -3.02
CA PRO A 5 4.01 20.84 -3.13
C PRO A 5 3.12 21.38 -4.27
N CYS A 6 2.58 20.54 -5.15
CA CYS A 6 1.75 20.93 -6.29
C CYS A 6 0.25 20.63 -6.12
N GLU A 7 -0.22 20.65 -4.88
CA GLU A 7 -1.61 20.33 -4.57
C GLU A 7 -2.49 21.58 -4.49
N SER A 8 -3.69 21.47 -5.05
CA SER A 8 -4.76 22.46 -4.88
C SER A 8 -5.93 21.81 -4.14
N GLY A 9 -6.37 22.45 -3.07
CA GLY A 9 -7.57 22.07 -2.32
C GLY A 9 -8.79 22.83 -2.84
N ILE A 10 -9.81 22.11 -3.26
CA ILE A 10 -11.11 22.66 -3.67
C ILE A 10 -12.24 21.86 -3.01
N GLY A 11 -13.40 22.48 -2.80
CA GLY A 11 -14.58 21.78 -2.27
C GLY A 11 -15.24 22.46 -1.08
N LYS A 12 -16.39 21.91 -0.67
CA LYS A 12 -17.14 22.37 0.50
C LYS A 12 -16.47 21.84 1.77
N ARG A 13 -16.82 22.39 2.94
CA ARG A 13 -16.23 21.93 4.23
C ARG A 13 -16.48 20.43 4.48
N GLU A 14 -17.53 19.89 3.88
CA GLU A 14 -17.97 18.50 3.95
C GLU A 14 -17.38 17.62 2.83
N GLU A 15 -16.75 18.21 1.82
CA GLU A 15 -16.16 17.53 0.66
C GLU A 15 -14.77 18.11 0.40
N ILE A 16 -13.79 17.66 1.17
CA ILE A 16 -12.41 18.09 0.97
C ILE A 16 -11.85 17.29 -0.21
N MET A 17 -11.72 17.97 -1.35
CA MET A 17 -11.06 17.42 -2.54
C MET A 17 -9.67 18.01 -2.65
N ILE A 18 -8.69 17.11 -2.71
CA ILE A 18 -7.31 17.48 -2.97
C ILE A 18 -6.97 16.93 -4.36
N THR A 19 -6.40 17.78 -5.21
CA THR A 19 -5.97 17.43 -6.57
C THR A 19 -4.52 17.83 -6.79
N SER A 20 -3.77 16.99 -7.51
CA SER A 20 -2.41 17.32 -7.97
C SER A 20 -2.24 17.07 -9.47
N GLU A 21 -1.41 17.89 -10.10
CA GLU A 21 -1.05 17.81 -11.52
C GLU A 21 -0.04 16.66 -11.79
N PRO A 22 0.10 16.18 -13.04
CA PRO A 22 0.79 14.92 -13.38
C PRO A 22 2.30 14.87 -13.14
N SER A 23 2.90 15.90 -12.54
CA SER A 23 4.35 16.14 -12.59
C SER A 23 5.13 15.60 -11.38
N HIS A 24 4.48 14.94 -10.41
CA HIS A 24 5.10 14.54 -9.13
C HIS A 24 4.90 13.04 -8.84
N ASP A 25 5.89 12.43 -8.20
CA ASP A 25 5.97 10.97 -8.04
C ASP A 25 4.92 10.41 -7.07
N SER A 26 4.61 11.13 -5.98
CA SER A 26 3.66 10.73 -4.92
C SER A 26 2.76 11.90 -4.49
N PHE A 27 1.53 11.61 -4.07
CA PHE A 27 0.57 12.63 -3.63
C PHE A 27 0.53 12.74 -2.09
N VAL A 28 0.16 11.66 -1.39
CA VAL A 28 0.19 11.58 0.07
C VAL A 28 1.26 10.61 0.53
N VAL A 29 2.21 11.07 1.35
CA VAL A 29 3.27 10.21 1.89
C VAL A 29 3.26 10.20 3.43
N SER A 30 3.29 9.01 4.03
CA SER A 30 3.34 8.85 5.48
C SER A 30 4.39 7.85 5.96
N LYS A 31 5.13 8.26 6.98
CA LYS A 31 6.01 7.43 7.83
C LYS A 31 5.48 7.26 9.27
N ALA A 32 4.33 7.86 9.58
CA ALA A 32 3.82 7.98 10.94
C ALA A 32 2.89 6.83 11.31
N ASP A 33 2.89 6.47 12.59
CA ASP A 33 1.93 5.51 13.17
C ASP A 33 0.58 6.16 13.46
N ASN A 34 -0.49 5.37 13.32
CA ASN A 34 -1.86 5.74 13.66
C ASN A 34 -2.39 6.97 12.89
N VAL A 35 -2.04 7.10 11.61
CA VAL A 35 -2.57 8.15 10.74
C VAL A 35 -3.93 7.72 10.22
N LYS A 36 -4.97 8.52 10.47
CA LYS A 36 -6.32 8.28 9.95
C LYS A 36 -6.76 9.44 9.09
N LEU A 37 -7.10 9.15 7.83
CA LEU A 37 -7.78 10.08 6.93
C LEU A 37 -9.23 9.64 6.76
N MET A 38 -10.14 10.61 6.83
CA MET A 38 -11.57 10.36 6.71
C MET A 38 -12.23 11.42 5.85
N HIS A 39 -13.25 11.03 5.06
CA HIS A 39 -14.09 11.96 4.29
C HIS A 39 -13.30 12.82 3.30
N LEU A 40 -12.28 12.22 2.66
CA LEU A 40 -11.44 12.90 1.69
C LEU A 40 -11.63 12.32 0.29
N SER A 41 -11.61 13.20 -0.70
CA SER A 41 -11.45 12.82 -2.10
C SER A 41 -10.04 13.14 -2.56
N LEU A 42 -9.25 12.12 -2.85
CA LEU A 42 -7.91 12.21 -3.41
C LEU A 42 -7.99 11.86 -4.90
N ILE A 43 -7.82 12.86 -5.76
CA ILE A 43 -7.94 12.72 -7.20
C ILE A 43 -6.62 13.13 -7.85
N GLN A 44 -5.97 12.19 -8.51
CA GLN A 44 -4.71 12.40 -9.19
C GLN A 44 -4.81 12.05 -10.67
N GLN A 45 -4.38 12.96 -11.54
CA GLN A 45 -4.16 12.66 -12.96
C GLN A 45 -2.69 12.33 -13.18
N GLY A 46 -2.33 11.05 -13.04
CA GLY A 46 -0.96 10.56 -13.23
C GLY A 46 -0.06 10.62 -11.97
N THR A 47 0.50 9.46 -11.62
CA THR A 47 1.49 9.26 -10.54
C THR A 47 2.45 8.14 -10.94
N VAL A 48 3.70 8.25 -10.49
CA VAL A 48 4.71 7.19 -10.65
C VAL A 48 4.57 6.16 -9.51
N ASP A 49 4.53 6.62 -8.26
CA ASP A 49 4.63 5.76 -7.07
C ASP A 49 3.30 5.52 -6.33
N GLY A 50 2.31 6.42 -6.45
CA GLY A 50 1.00 6.23 -5.79
C GLY A 50 0.28 7.53 -5.43
N ILE A 51 -1.07 7.51 -5.37
CA ILE A 51 -1.87 8.52 -4.66
C ILE A 51 -1.51 8.51 -3.18
N VAL A 52 -1.45 7.33 -2.57
CA VAL A 52 -1.12 7.15 -1.16
C VAL A 52 0.07 6.22 -1.05
N VAL A 53 1.15 6.71 -0.46
CA VAL A 53 2.36 5.95 -0.17
C VAL A 53 2.56 5.87 1.34
N VAL A 54 2.50 4.66 1.89
CA VAL A 54 2.82 4.41 3.30
C VAL A 54 4.20 3.78 3.37
N GLU A 55 5.19 4.57 3.76
CA GLU A 55 6.59 4.14 3.82
C GLU A 55 6.91 3.39 5.13
N SER A 56 6.27 3.78 6.24
CA SER A 56 6.35 3.10 7.54
C SER A 56 5.13 3.42 8.40
N GLY A 57 4.88 2.58 9.40
CA GLY A 57 3.79 2.75 10.36
C GLY A 57 2.44 2.28 9.84
N HIS A 58 1.35 2.78 10.44
CA HIS A 58 -0.02 2.38 10.11
C HIS A 58 -0.87 3.56 9.66
N MET A 59 -1.45 3.43 8.47
CA MET A 59 -2.43 4.37 7.93
C MET A 59 -3.80 3.72 7.79
N THR A 60 -4.85 4.49 8.08
CA THR A 60 -6.26 4.12 7.86
C THR A 60 -6.91 5.16 6.95
N LEU A 61 -7.52 4.70 5.86
CA LEU A 61 -8.38 5.48 4.98
C LEU A 61 -9.81 5.00 5.20
N GLU A 62 -10.70 5.88 5.65
CA GLU A 62 -12.09 5.54 5.93
C GLU A 62 -13.04 6.50 5.23
N ASN A 63 -14.01 5.98 4.49
CA ASN A 63 -14.96 6.80 3.73
C ASN A 63 -14.23 7.85 2.86
N CYS A 64 -13.23 7.37 2.11
CA CYS A 64 -12.43 8.17 1.19
C CYS A 64 -12.75 7.78 -0.26
N ILE A 65 -12.51 8.71 -1.17
CA ILE A 65 -12.59 8.48 -2.61
C ILE A 65 -11.17 8.60 -3.16
N LEU A 66 -10.66 7.52 -3.77
CA LEU A 66 -9.34 7.47 -4.40
C LEU A 66 -9.52 7.31 -5.91
N LYS A 67 -9.07 8.30 -6.69
CA LYS A 67 -9.12 8.27 -8.17
C LYS A 67 -7.75 8.53 -8.76
N CYS A 68 -7.21 7.58 -9.51
CA CYS A 68 -5.96 7.75 -10.27
C CYS A 68 -6.02 7.07 -11.64
N GLU A 69 -4.98 7.27 -12.44
CA GLU A 69 -4.81 6.65 -13.76
C GLU A 69 -3.62 5.67 -13.83
N GLY A 70 -2.97 5.36 -12.70
CA GLY A 70 -1.70 4.59 -12.62
C GLY A 70 -1.52 3.79 -11.33
N THR A 71 -0.32 3.85 -10.72
CA THR A 71 -0.09 3.27 -9.39
C THR A 71 -0.97 4.02 -8.40
N GLY A 72 -1.86 3.31 -7.71
CA GLY A 72 -2.89 3.95 -6.91
C GLY A 72 -2.53 4.06 -5.44
N VAL A 73 -2.28 2.93 -4.80
CA VAL A 73 -1.88 2.91 -3.39
C VAL A 73 -0.66 2.00 -3.24
N CYS A 74 0.41 2.54 -2.67
CA CYS A 74 1.65 1.83 -2.44
C CYS A 74 1.93 1.75 -0.93
N VAL A 75 2.30 0.56 -0.46
CA VAL A 75 2.62 0.33 0.94
C VAL A 75 3.96 -0.40 0.97
N LEU A 76 4.96 0.19 1.63
CA LEU A 76 6.31 -0.38 1.69
C LEU A 76 6.44 -1.45 2.79
N THR A 77 7.45 -2.31 2.65
CA THR A 77 7.77 -3.36 3.62
C THR A 77 7.91 -2.78 5.04
N GLY A 78 7.13 -3.31 5.99
CA GLY A 78 7.11 -2.85 7.38
C GLY A 78 6.01 -1.82 7.70
N ALA A 79 5.30 -1.32 6.68
CA ALA A 79 4.10 -0.52 6.86
C ALA A 79 2.81 -1.37 6.84
N ALA A 80 1.73 -0.79 7.35
CA ALA A 80 0.39 -1.35 7.33
C ALA A 80 -0.60 -0.33 6.79
N LEU A 81 -1.53 -0.81 5.96
CA LEU A 81 -2.61 0.02 5.45
C LEU A 81 -3.96 -0.66 5.70
N THR A 82 -4.92 0.14 6.15
CA THR A 82 -6.32 -0.25 6.28
C THR A 82 -7.18 0.69 5.45
N ILE A 83 -8.00 0.13 4.55
CA ILE A 83 -8.96 0.89 3.76
C ILE A 83 -10.36 0.36 4.07
N THR A 84 -11.25 1.24 4.52
CA THR A 84 -12.63 0.89 4.87
C THR A 84 -13.65 1.83 4.26
N ASP A 85 -14.78 1.27 3.83
CA ASP A 85 -15.94 2.02 3.32
C ASP A 85 -15.57 3.06 2.25
N SER A 86 -14.56 2.78 1.44
CA SER A 86 -13.97 3.72 0.48
C SER A 86 -14.22 3.30 -0.97
N GLU A 87 -14.21 4.29 -1.87
CA GLU A 87 -14.29 4.08 -3.32
C GLU A 87 -12.90 4.18 -3.95
N ILE A 88 -12.57 3.22 -4.82
CA ILE A 88 -11.24 3.13 -5.44
C ILE A 88 -11.40 2.92 -6.94
N THR A 89 -10.85 3.84 -7.73
CA THR A 89 -10.87 3.80 -9.20
C THR A 89 -9.53 4.17 -9.82
N GLY A 90 -9.21 3.48 -10.92
CA GLY A 90 -7.93 3.47 -11.63
C GLY A 90 -6.66 3.28 -10.78
N ALA A 91 -6.77 2.59 -9.64
CA ALA A 91 -5.72 2.41 -8.65
C ALA A 91 -5.12 1.00 -8.66
N GLN A 92 -3.79 0.93 -8.77
CA GLN A 92 -3.04 -0.29 -8.46
C GLN A 92 -2.64 -0.30 -6.98
N VAL A 93 -3.02 -1.34 -6.23
CA VAL A 93 -2.59 -1.50 -4.83
C VAL A 93 -1.37 -2.41 -4.75
N LEU A 94 -0.21 -1.89 -4.35
CA LEU A 94 1.01 -2.66 -4.08
C LEU A 94 1.11 -2.93 -2.57
N PRO A 95 0.80 -4.16 -2.09
CA PRO A 95 0.70 -4.42 -0.67
C PRO A 95 2.07 -4.69 -0.04
N ALA A 96 2.23 -4.16 1.17
CA ALA A 96 3.19 -4.64 2.15
C ALA A 96 2.66 -5.91 2.84
N PRO A 97 3.44 -6.55 3.74
CA PRO A 97 3.02 -7.75 4.48
C PRO A 97 1.74 -7.62 5.32
N LYS A 98 1.09 -6.44 5.38
CA LYS A 98 -0.15 -6.17 6.12
C LYS A 98 -1.05 -5.18 5.36
N LEU A 99 -1.99 -5.70 4.58
CA LEU A 99 -3.04 -4.92 3.91
C LEU A 99 -4.41 -5.43 4.33
N LYS A 100 -5.27 -4.52 4.80
CA LYS A 100 -6.68 -4.80 5.09
C LYS A 100 -7.59 -3.92 4.27
N MET A 101 -8.53 -4.52 3.54
CA MET A 101 -9.56 -3.84 2.76
C MET A 101 -10.93 -4.37 3.17
N THR A 102 -11.81 -3.52 3.68
CA THR A 102 -13.16 -3.92 4.11
C THR A 102 -14.22 -2.97 3.57
N ASN A 103 -15.34 -3.49 3.04
CA ASN A 103 -16.47 -2.70 2.55
C ASN A 103 -16.14 -1.67 1.45
N ASN A 104 -15.10 -1.89 0.66
CA ASN A 104 -14.73 -0.95 -0.40
C ASN A 104 -15.41 -1.28 -1.73
N HIS A 105 -15.62 -0.26 -2.56
CA HIS A 105 -16.05 -0.42 -3.95
C HIS A 105 -14.90 -0.11 -4.89
N ILE A 106 -14.41 -1.14 -5.57
CA ILE A 106 -13.28 -1.09 -6.50
C ILE A 106 -13.81 -1.29 -7.92
N TYR A 107 -13.84 -0.25 -8.73
CA TYR A 107 -14.52 -0.32 -10.02
C TYR A 107 -13.89 0.50 -11.14
N SER A 108 -14.20 0.12 -12.37
CA SER A 108 -13.82 0.87 -13.58
C SER A 108 -12.33 1.16 -13.69
N ASN A 109 -11.49 0.24 -13.20
CA ASN A 109 -10.04 0.37 -13.33
C ASN A 109 -9.60 -0.01 -14.75
N ASN A 110 -8.78 0.82 -15.40
CA ASN A 110 -8.15 0.52 -16.70
C ASN A 110 -7.16 -0.67 -16.62
N GLY A 111 -6.74 -1.04 -15.39
CA GLY A 111 -5.87 -2.17 -15.09
C GLY A 111 -6.62 -3.34 -14.45
N TYR A 112 -5.98 -4.00 -13.48
CA TYR A 112 -6.68 -4.89 -12.55
C TYR A 112 -7.28 -4.06 -11.42
N GLY A 113 -8.39 -4.49 -10.82
CA GLY A 113 -8.97 -3.81 -9.65
C GLY A 113 -8.01 -3.76 -8.46
N VAL A 114 -7.30 -4.86 -8.19
CA VAL A 114 -6.20 -4.94 -7.20
C VAL A 114 -5.02 -5.68 -7.83
N SER A 115 -3.79 -5.18 -7.69
CA SER A 115 -2.59 -5.89 -8.19
C SER A 115 -1.53 -6.07 -7.10
N ILE A 116 -1.56 -7.23 -6.47
CA ILE A 116 -0.65 -7.61 -5.39
C ILE A 116 0.74 -7.88 -5.98
N LEU A 117 1.71 -7.02 -5.71
CA LEU A 117 3.12 -7.35 -5.95
C LEU A 117 3.64 -8.13 -4.74
N GLN A 118 4.02 -9.38 -4.96
CA GLN A 118 4.68 -10.16 -3.93
C GLN A 118 6.02 -9.50 -3.61
N PRO A 119 6.36 -9.26 -2.33
CA PRO A 119 7.67 -8.76 -1.96
C PRO A 119 8.75 -9.71 -2.48
N THR A 120 9.52 -9.32 -3.48
CA THR A 120 10.77 -10.02 -3.80
C THR A 120 11.78 -9.73 -2.70
N GLU A 121 12.52 -10.76 -2.26
CA GLU A 121 13.52 -10.74 -1.20
C GLU A 121 14.23 -9.38 -0.99
N GLN A 122 13.65 -8.49 -0.18
CA GLN A 122 14.37 -7.38 0.40
C GLN A 122 15.06 -7.91 1.65
N PHE A 123 16.33 -8.28 1.50
CA PHE A 123 17.20 -8.68 2.59
C PHE A 123 17.22 -7.60 3.68
N PHE A 124 16.52 -7.83 4.78
CA PHE A 124 16.81 -7.19 6.06
C PHE A 124 17.36 -8.28 6.99
N ILE A 125 18.69 -8.41 7.00
CA ILE A 125 19.37 -9.06 8.11
C ILE A 125 19.18 -8.11 9.30
N VAL A 126 18.21 -8.41 10.16
CA VAL A 126 18.21 -7.84 11.52
C VAL A 126 19.38 -8.50 12.23
N ALA A 127 20.51 -7.80 12.26
CA ALA A 127 21.57 -8.11 13.20
C ALA A 127 21.03 -7.81 14.60
N GLU A 128 20.77 -8.83 15.40
CA GLU A 128 20.85 -8.71 16.84
C GLU A 128 21.81 -9.77 17.39
N GLU A 129 22.82 -9.24 18.06
CA GLU A 129 24.00 -9.88 18.59
C GLU A 129 23.66 -10.90 19.68
N ALA A 130 23.75 -12.20 19.38
CA ALA A 130 23.98 -13.23 20.40
C ALA A 130 24.61 -14.52 19.83
N LEU A 131 25.57 -14.41 18.91
CA LEU A 131 26.50 -15.53 18.69
C LEU A 131 27.55 -15.48 19.80
N ASN A 132 27.17 -16.07 20.93
CA ASN A 132 28.08 -16.38 22.00
C ASN A 132 29.32 -17.12 21.46
N LYS A 133 30.45 -16.77 22.07
CA LYS A 133 31.78 -17.37 21.91
C LYS A 133 31.69 -18.90 21.77
N GLY A 134 32.48 -19.43 20.84
CA GLY A 134 32.30 -20.78 20.30
C GLY A 134 32.35 -21.94 21.29
N ALA A 135 31.77 -23.05 20.85
CA ALA A 135 32.22 -24.41 21.11
C ALA A 135 31.79 -25.26 19.91
N ALA A 136 32.65 -26.19 19.52
CA ALA A 136 32.54 -26.99 18.30
C ALA A 136 31.28 -27.87 18.22
N SER A 137 30.89 -28.15 16.97
CA SER A 137 30.45 -29.44 16.44
C SER A 137 29.12 -29.37 15.69
N GLY A 138 29.25 -29.30 14.36
CA GLY A 138 28.35 -29.90 13.37
C GLY A 138 26.85 -29.74 13.59
N ASP A 139 26.31 -28.62 13.13
CA ASP A 139 25.01 -28.62 12.47
C ASP A 139 25.08 -27.64 11.31
N LYS A 140 24.64 -28.08 10.12
CA LYS A 140 24.52 -27.21 8.94
C LYS A 140 23.33 -26.29 9.17
N LYS A 141 23.50 -25.26 9.99
CA LYS A 141 22.49 -24.23 10.16
C LYS A 141 22.64 -23.26 8.99
N ASP A 142 21.88 -23.53 7.94
CA ASP A 142 21.68 -22.60 6.85
C ASP A 142 20.79 -21.46 7.35
N ASP A 143 21.39 -20.51 8.07
CA ASP A 143 20.71 -19.35 8.65
C ASP A 143 20.17 -18.37 7.58
N ASN A 144 20.48 -18.59 6.30
CA ASN A 144 19.87 -17.92 5.14
C ASN A 144 18.47 -18.48 4.83
N THR A 145 18.16 -19.70 5.28
CA THR A 145 16.98 -20.49 4.89
C THR A 145 15.85 -20.45 5.91
N ILE A 146 16.04 -19.81 7.07
CA ILE A 146 14.97 -19.58 8.06
C ILE A 146 14.54 -18.09 8.07
N SER A 147 15.47 -17.17 7.80
CA SER A 147 15.22 -15.72 7.69
C SER A 147 14.50 -15.32 6.38
N LYS A 148 14.68 -16.08 5.29
CA LYS A 148 13.90 -15.98 4.04
C LYS A 148 12.50 -16.62 4.09
N VAL A 149 12.23 -17.46 5.10
CA VAL A 149 11.01 -18.29 5.22
C VAL A 149 9.81 -17.58 5.85
N MET A 150 9.99 -16.36 6.39
CA MET A 150 8.92 -15.63 7.13
C MET A 150 8.32 -14.43 6.37
N GLN A 151 8.32 -14.43 5.03
CA GLN A 151 7.50 -13.48 4.27
C GLN A 151 6.04 -13.92 4.22
N ASN A 152 5.25 -13.54 5.23
CA ASN A 152 3.79 -13.71 5.20
C ASN A 152 3.12 -12.41 4.75
N LEU A 153 2.64 -12.38 3.50
CA LEU A 153 1.70 -11.36 3.05
C LEU A 153 0.36 -11.54 3.79
N ASN A 154 0.09 -10.74 4.82
CA ASN A 154 -1.21 -10.69 5.48
C ASN A 154 -2.13 -9.77 4.68
N LEU A 155 -2.85 -10.37 3.74
CA LEU A 155 -3.91 -9.71 3.00
C LEU A 155 -5.27 -10.13 3.57
N GLU A 156 -6.06 -9.15 4.02
CA GLU A 156 -7.43 -9.35 4.48
C GLU A 156 -8.39 -8.55 3.60
N MET A 157 -9.26 -9.25 2.85
CA MET A 157 -10.27 -8.62 1.99
C MET A 157 -11.67 -9.09 2.40
N ASN A 158 -12.48 -8.19 2.97
CA ASN A 158 -13.83 -8.52 3.42
C ASN A 158 -14.88 -7.63 2.77
N ASN A 159 -15.96 -8.23 2.27
CA ASN A 159 -17.15 -7.50 1.83
C ASN A 159 -16.85 -6.36 0.82
N ASN A 160 -15.80 -6.50 0.02
CA ASN A 160 -15.46 -5.53 -1.02
C ASN A 160 -16.24 -5.89 -2.30
N LYS A 161 -16.78 -4.89 -2.98
CA LYS A 161 -17.37 -5.04 -4.32
C LYS A 161 -16.32 -4.71 -5.36
N ILE A 162 -15.99 -5.66 -6.24
CA ILE A 162 -14.98 -5.48 -7.28
C ILE A 162 -15.63 -5.78 -8.64
N GLU A 163 -15.71 -4.80 -9.53
CA GLU A 163 -16.42 -4.95 -10.81
C GLU A 163 -15.90 -4.03 -11.92
N ALA A 164 -16.22 -4.34 -13.18
CA ALA A 164 -15.92 -3.50 -14.34
C ALA A 164 -14.42 -3.13 -14.51
N ASN A 165 -13.50 -4.02 -14.12
CA ASN A 165 -12.05 -3.82 -14.27
C ASN A 165 -11.55 -4.41 -15.60
N LEU A 166 -10.82 -3.63 -16.39
CA LEU A 166 -10.51 -3.96 -17.78
C LEU A 166 -9.59 -5.20 -17.94
N LYS A 167 -8.60 -5.37 -17.06
CA LYS A 167 -7.66 -6.52 -17.12
C LYS A 167 -8.05 -7.69 -16.20
N GLY A 168 -9.08 -7.51 -15.35
CA GLY A 168 -9.54 -8.49 -14.36
C GLY A 168 -9.63 -7.91 -12.95
N ASP A 169 -10.23 -8.62 -12.01
CA ASP A 169 -10.50 -8.08 -10.67
C ASP A 169 -9.26 -8.05 -9.77
N ILE A 170 -8.51 -9.16 -9.69
CA ILE A 170 -7.31 -9.28 -8.86
C ILE A 170 -6.19 -9.96 -9.64
N ARG A 171 -4.97 -9.40 -9.54
CA ARG A 171 -3.74 -10.04 -10.02
C ARG A 171 -2.73 -10.16 -8.88
N ILE A 172 -2.01 -11.28 -8.86
CA ILE A 172 -0.77 -11.43 -8.09
C ILE A 172 0.40 -11.40 -9.07
N VAL A 173 1.39 -10.56 -8.81
CA VAL A 173 2.62 -10.41 -9.58
C VAL A 173 3.77 -10.92 -8.72
N THR A 174 4.47 -11.93 -9.22
CA THR A 174 5.76 -12.38 -8.68
C THR A 174 6.86 -11.70 -9.49
N SER A 175 7.72 -10.91 -8.85
CA SER A 175 8.92 -10.34 -9.47
C SER A 175 10.03 -11.37 -9.65
#